data_AF-A0A2K3J868-F1
#
_entry.id   AF-A0A2K3J868-F1
#
_cell.length_a   1.000
_cell.length_b   1.000
_cell.length_c   1.000
_cell.angle_alpha   90.00
_cell.angle_beta   90.00
_cell.angle_gamma   90.00
#
_symmetry.space_group_name_H-M   'P 1'
#
loop_
_entity.id
_entity.type
_entity.pdbx_description
1 polymer ?
#
loop_
_entity_poly.entity_id
_entity_poly.type
_entity_poly.pdbx_seq_one_letter_code
_entity_poly.pdbx_strand_id
1 'polypeptide(L)'
;MQDDPILDVLNDLINYDEILACMVARQNMISVMPDQERFDTQVMQIWDIIKRAMDDVFTVIRGYSQAGLDEIEFRLQEYEVLFYVFPDTENALVVIVPALSNKGLIEVELENSRKEILKIMNQQEQGNLVTAV
;
A
#
# COMPACT_ATOMS: atom_id res chain seq x y z
N MET A 1 -20.20 6.38 -9.00
CA MET A 1 -18.85 6.27 -8.43
C MET A 1 -18.24 5.06 -9.11
N GLN A 2 -17.11 5.21 -9.77
CA GLN A 2 -16.50 4.10 -10.51
C GLN A 2 -15.83 3.23 -9.45
N ASP A 3 -16.31 2.00 -9.26
CA ASP A 3 -15.70 1.03 -8.33
C ASP A 3 -14.24 0.83 -8.78
N ASP A 4 -13.28 1.28 -7.96
CA ASP A 4 -11.86 1.05 -8.22
C ASP A 4 -11.56 -0.40 -7.79
N PRO A 5 -11.19 -1.32 -8.71
CA PRO A 5 -10.98 -2.72 -8.34
C PRO A 5 -9.83 -2.91 -7.34
N ILE A 6 -8.92 -1.94 -7.22
CA ILE A 6 -7.89 -1.93 -6.17
C ILE A 6 -8.51 -1.81 -4.78
N LEU A 7 -9.62 -1.08 -4.66
CA LEU A 7 -10.35 -0.93 -3.39
C LEU A 7 -10.90 -2.26 -2.90
N ASP A 8 -11.35 -3.14 -3.79
CA ASP A 8 -11.84 -4.47 -3.42
C ASP A 8 -10.73 -5.32 -2.80
N VAL A 9 -9.55 -5.34 -3.41
CA VAL A 9 -8.38 -6.05 -2.87
C VAL A 9 -8.00 -5.51 -1.49
N LEU A 10 -8.00 -4.18 -1.32
CA LEU A 10 -7.70 -3.57 -0.03
C LEU A 10 -8.77 -3.85 1.02
N ASN A 11 -10.05 -3.92 0.61
CA ASN A 11 -11.17 -4.24 1.47
C ASN A 11 -11.13 -5.68 1.98
N ASP A 12 -10.56 -6.60 1.20
CA ASP A 12 -10.28 -7.97 1.61
C ASP A 12 -9.06 -8.04 2.52
N LEU A 13 -7.98 -7.32 2.16
CA LEU A 13 -6.74 -7.31 2.94
C LEU A 13 -6.91 -6.73 4.36
N ILE A 14 -7.74 -5.71 4.56
CA ILE A 14 -7.99 -5.13 5.89
C ILE A 14 -8.82 -6.06 6.81
N ASN A 15 -9.34 -7.19 6.30
CA ASN A 15 -10.03 -8.19 7.13
C ASN A 15 -9.07 -9.15 7.86
N TYR A 16 -7.78 -9.11 7.56
CA TYR A 16 -6.79 -9.91 8.27
C TYR A 16 -6.52 -9.26 9.63
N ASP A 17 -6.66 -10.04 10.72
CA ASP A 17 -6.61 -9.56 12.11
C ASP A 17 -5.35 -8.72 12.45
N GLU A 18 -4.23 -8.99 11.78
CA GLU A 18 -2.94 -8.33 12.01
C GLU A 18 -2.78 -7.03 11.20
N ILE A 19 -3.70 -6.74 10.26
CA ILE A 19 -3.67 -5.56 9.41
C ILE A 19 -4.51 -4.47 10.06
N LEU A 20 -3.85 -3.44 10.57
CA LEU A 20 -4.53 -2.34 11.27
C LEU A 20 -4.99 -1.23 10.31
N ALA A 21 -4.26 -1.05 9.21
CA ALA A 21 -4.59 -0.17 8.11
C ALA A 21 -3.84 -0.59 6.84
N CYS A 22 -4.41 -0.32 5.67
CA CYS A 22 -3.76 -0.54 4.39
C CYS A 22 -4.18 0.50 3.34
N MET A 23 -3.30 0.77 2.37
CA MET A 23 -3.60 1.62 1.22
C MET A 23 -2.64 1.36 0.06
N VAL A 24 -3.05 1.75 -1.15
CA VAL A 24 -2.12 1.97 -2.25
C VAL A 24 -1.78 3.45 -2.31
N ALA A 25 -0.52 3.75 -2.04
CA ALA A 25 0.03 5.10 -2.10
C ALA A 25 0.50 5.39 -3.53
N ARG A 26 0.05 6.53 -4.08
CA ARG A 26 0.45 7.03 -5.40
C ARG A 26 1.11 8.40 -5.28
N GLN A 27 2.09 8.67 -6.14
CA GLN A 27 2.92 9.90 -6.12
C GLN A 27 2.11 11.21 -6.13
N ASN A 28 0.93 11.21 -6.75
CA ASN A 28 0.01 12.35 -6.83
C ASN A 28 -0.93 12.47 -5.61
N MET A 29 -0.65 11.76 -4.51
CA MET A 29 -1.45 11.71 -3.28
C MET A 29 -2.89 11.22 -3.44
N ILE A 30 -3.25 10.70 -4.62
CA ILE A 30 -4.50 9.98 -4.82
C ILE A 30 -4.26 8.55 -4.37
N SER A 31 -4.37 8.33 -3.06
CA SER A 31 -4.31 7.01 -2.46
C SER A 31 -5.64 6.29 -2.63
N VAL A 32 -5.60 5.01 -2.99
CA VAL A 32 -6.77 4.13 -2.84
C VAL A 32 -6.67 3.51 -1.45
N MET A 33 -7.72 3.63 -0.65
CA MET A 33 -7.76 3.06 0.70
C MET A 33 -9.19 2.60 1.04
N PRO A 34 -9.34 1.56 1.88
CA PRO A 34 -10.62 1.23 2.51
C PRO A 34 -11.21 2.42 3.27
N ASP A 35 -12.48 2.31 3.65
CA ASP A 35 -13.08 3.29 4.56
C ASP A 35 -12.23 3.41 5.83
N GLN A 36 -11.85 4.64 6.20
CA GLN A 36 -11.01 4.91 7.37
C GLN A 36 -11.70 4.47 8.67
N GLU A 37 -13.03 4.36 8.69
CA GLU A 37 -13.76 3.79 9.84
C GLU A 37 -13.43 2.30 10.08
N ARG A 38 -12.87 1.61 9.09
CA ARG A 38 -12.39 0.22 9.22
C ARG A 38 -10.98 0.11 9.77
N PHE A 39 -10.23 1.21 9.83
CA PHE A 39 -8.88 1.21 10.39
C PHE A 39 -8.94 1.13 11.91
N ASP A 40 -7.94 0.50 12.51
CA ASP A 40 -7.85 0.45 13.95
C ASP A 40 -7.68 1.88 14.52
N THR A 41 -8.51 2.21 15.50
CA THR A 41 -8.52 3.55 16.15
C THR A 41 -7.17 3.96 16.74
N GLN A 42 -6.31 3.01 17.11
CA GLN A 42 -4.97 3.27 17.62
C GLN A 42 -4.05 3.77 16.50
N VAL A 43 -4.22 3.26 15.27
CA VAL A 43 -3.45 3.70 14.11
C VAL A 43 -3.77 5.14 13.74
N MET A 44 -5.00 5.60 13.98
CA MET A 44 -5.39 6.98 13.68
C MET A 44 -4.50 8.02 14.39
N GLN A 45 -3.90 7.68 15.54
CA GLN A 45 -2.99 8.57 16.26
C GLN A 45 -1.63 8.73 15.57
N ILE A 46 -1.15 7.69 14.88
CA ILE A 46 0.12 7.70 14.13
C ILE A 46 -0.08 7.99 12.65
N TRP A 47 -1.30 7.89 12.14
CA TRP A 47 -1.66 8.07 10.74
C TRP A 47 -1.21 9.42 10.18
N ASP A 48 -1.44 10.50 10.93
CA ASP A 48 -1.01 11.84 10.54
C ASP A 48 0.51 11.98 10.48
N ILE A 49 1.24 11.21 11.29
CA ILE A 49 2.71 11.17 11.28
C ILE A 49 3.18 10.40 10.06
N ILE A 50 2.58 9.24 9.79
CA ILE A 50 2.89 8.39 8.63
C ILE A 50 2.64 9.17 7.34
N LYS A 51 1.47 9.82 7.19
CA LYS A 51 1.17 10.66 6.03
C LYS A 51 2.22 11.75 5.79
N ARG A 52 2.67 12.44 6.84
CA ARG A 52 3.73 13.45 6.72
C ARG A 52 5.07 12.84 6.33
N ALA A 53 5.42 11.68 6.88
CA ALA A 53 6.64 10.98 6.54
C ALA A 53 6.61 10.40 5.12
N MET A 54 5.42 10.02 4.60
CA MET A 54 5.27 9.42 3.28
C MET A 54 5.75 10.32 2.15
N ASP A 55 5.56 11.64 2.25
CA ASP A 55 6.07 12.60 1.26
C ASP A 55 7.59 12.49 1.10
N ASP A 56 8.32 12.34 2.20
CA ASP A 56 9.77 12.14 2.17
C ASP A 56 10.15 10.74 1.66
N VAL A 57 9.35 9.73 1.99
CA VAL A 57 9.57 8.31 1.64
C VAL A 57 9.40 8.07 0.14
N PHE A 58 8.54 8.80 -0.57
CA PHE A 58 8.39 8.65 -2.03
C PHE A 58 9.70 8.90 -2.80
N THR A 59 10.55 9.81 -2.30
CA THR A 59 11.88 10.04 -2.89
C THR A 59 12.73 8.77 -2.80
N VAL A 60 12.63 8.03 -1.70
CA VAL A 60 13.32 6.75 -1.49
C VAL A 60 12.71 5.66 -2.37
N ILE A 61 11.38 5.55 -2.41
CA ILE A 61 10.64 4.57 -3.23
C ILE A 61 11.06 4.66 -4.71
N ARG A 62 11.16 5.87 -5.26
CA ARG A 62 11.62 6.08 -6.64
C ARG A 62 13.02 5.50 -6.88
N GLY A 63 13.96 5.78 -5.97
CA GLY A 63 15.33 5.25 -6.08
C GLY A 63 15.37 3.73 -5.95
N TYR A 64 14.52 3.16 -5.11
CA TYR A 64 14.41 1.72 -4.88
C TYR A 64 13.85 0.99 -6.09
N SER A 65 12.73 1.48 -6.63
CA SER A 65 12.09 0.94 -7.82
C SER A 65 13.06 0.85 -9.01
N GLN A 66 13.86 1.90 -9.25
CA GLN A 66 14.89 1.92 -10.30
C GLN A 66 16.04 0.93 -10.07
N ALA A 67 16.32 0.57 -8.81
CA ALA A 67 17.36 -0.39 -8.44
C ALA A 67 16.84 -1.83 -8.33
N GLY A 68 15.54 -2.05 -8.56
CA GLY A 68 14.89 -3.35 -8.36
C GLY A 68 14.70 -3.73 -6.88
N LEU A 69 14.70 -2.75 -5.98
CA LEU A 69 14.37 -2.94 -4.58
C LEU A 69 12.86 -2.78 -4.37
N ASP A 70 12.29 -3.68 -3.59
CA ASP A 70 10.86 -3.97 -3.56
C ASP A 70 10.20 -3.70 -2.21
N GLU A 71 10.96 -3.58 -1.13
CA GLU A 71 10.41 -3.46 0.22
C GLU A 71 11.13 -2.40 1.06
N ILE A 72 10.36 -1.66 1.87
CA ILE A 72 10.85 -0.76 2.92
C ILE A 72 10.05 -1.05 4.19
N GLU A 73 10.73 -1.21 5.32
CA GLU A 73 10.11 -1.39 6.62
C GLU A 73 10.51 -0.26 7.58
N PHE A 74 9.52 0.35 8.24
CA PHE A 74 9.74 1.23 9.38
C PHE A 74 9.13 0.65 10.63
N ARG A 75 9.94 0.58 11.69
CA ARG A 75 9.46 0.26 13.03
C ARG A 75 9.15 1.52 13.81
N LEU A 76 7.91 1.63 14.27
CA LEU A 76 7.35 2.77 14.99
C LEU A 76 6.82 2.31 16.35
N GLN A 77 7.71 2.19 17.34
CA GLN A 77 7.38 1.67 18.68
C GLN A 77 6.69 0.31 18.61
N GLU A 78 5.39 0.27 18.89
CA GLU A 78 4.52 -0.91 18.93
C GLU A 78 3.93 -1.27 17.55
N TYR A 79 4.27 -0.50 16.51
CA TYR A 79 3.77 -0.68 15.16
C TYR A 79 4.92 -0.84 14.16
N GLU A 80 4.61 -1.41 13.02
CA GLU A 80 5.47 -1.44 11.85
C GLU A 80 4.67 -0.97 10.63
N VAL A 81 5.35 -0.21 9.77
CA VAL A 81 4.82 0.25 8.49
C VAL A 81 5.64 -0.40 7.38
N LEU A 82 4.96 -1.19 6.57
CA LEU A 82 5.53 -1.94 5.48
C LEU A 82 5.16 -1.27 4.16
N PHE A 83 6.14 -1.05 3.30
CA PHE A 83 5.97 -0.50 1.96
C PHE A 83 6.43 -1.52 0.95
N TYR A 84 5.50 -2.05 0.17
CA TYR A 84 5.74 -2.96 -0.94
C TYR A 84 5.68 -2.15 -2.24
N VAL A 85 6.85 -1.81 -2.77
CA VAL A 85 7.01 -0.95 -3.94
C VAL A 85 6.54 -1.67 -5.20
N PHE A 86 5.71 -1.05 -6.02
CA PHE A 86 5.34 -1.63 -7.31
C PHE A 86 6.47 -1.39 -8.34
N PRO A 87 7.01 -2.46 -8.97
CA PRO A 87 8.14 -2.34 -9.91
C PRO A 87 7.88 -1.35 -11.03
N ASP A 88 8.92 -0.61 -11.43
CA ASP A 88 8.87 0.41 -12.48
C ASP A 88 7.84 1.53 -12.25
N THR A 89 7.33 1.65 -11.02
CA THR A 89 6.43 2.73 -10.62
C THR A 89 6.94 3.48 -9.40
N GLU A 90 6.29 4.61 -9.08
CA GLU A 90 6.46 5.36 -7.84
C GLU A 90 5.31 5.09 -6.86
N ASN A 91 4.70 3.91 -6.94
CA ASN A 91 3.57 3.53 -6.11
C ASN A 91 4.01 2.43 -5.12
N ALA A 92 3.31 2.33 -4.00
CA ALA A 92 3.53 1.25 -3.05
C ALA A 92 2.23 0.80 -2.39
N LEU A 93 2.12 -0.50 -2.10
CA LEU A 93 1.17 -1.02 -1.12
C LEU A 93 1.75 -0.74 0.26
N VAL A 94 1.02 0.03 1.06
CA VAL A 94 1.43 0.45 2.40
C VAL A 94 0.51 -0.20 3.41
N VAL A 95 1.10 -0.82 4.43
CA VAL A 95 0.38 -1.57 5.45
C VAL A 95 0.93 -1.25 6.83
N ILE A 96 0.04 -1.10 7.81
CA ILE A 96 0.39 -0.88 9.21
C ILE A 96 -0.03 -2.11 10.01
N VAL A 97 0.92 -2.68 10.74
CA VAL A 97 0.74 -3.90 11.56
C VAL A 97 1.32 -3.68 12.96
N PRO A 98 0.92 -4.48 13.96
CA PRO A 98 1.65 -4.54 15.24
C PRO A 98 3.11 -4.97 15.05
N ALA A 99 4.03 -4.42 15.85
CA ALA A 99 5.46 -4.75 15.76
C ALA A 99 5.81 -6.20 16.16
N LEU A 100 4.87 -6.93 16.76
CA LEU A 100 5.05 -8.33 17.17
C LEU A 100 4.25 -9.31 16.29
N SER A 101 3.76 -8.84 15.15
CA SER A 101 2.98 -9.63 14.21
C SER A 101 3.77 -10.78 13.58
N ASN A 102 3.06 -11.84 13.19
CA ASN A 102 3.65 -12.96 12.47
C ASN A 102 3.89 -12.60 11.00
N LYS A 103 5.06 -11.99 10.72
CA LYS A 103 5.43 -11.50 9.39
C LYS A 103 5.38 -12.56 8.29
N GLY A 104 5.81 -13.79 8.57
CA GLY A 104 5.83 -14.83 7.55
C GLY A 104 4.44 -15.17 7.00
N LEU A 105 3.39 -15.04 7.82
CA LEU A 105 2.01 -15.20 7.34
C LEU A 105 1.54 -13.96 6.57
N ILE A 106 1.83 -12.77 7.10
CA ILE A 106 1.40 -11.49 6.55
C ILE A 106 2.04 -11.24 5.18
N GLU A 107 3.35 -11.46 5.05
CA GLU A 107 4.13 -11.27 3.82
C GLU A 107 3.52 -12.02 2.63
N VAL A 108 3.01 -13.23 2.84
CA VAL A 108 2.35 -14.01 1.79
C VAL A 108 1.09 -13.30 1.29
N GLU A 109 0.26 -12.81 2.20
CA GLU A 109 -0.99 -12.12 1.88
C GLU A 109 -0.73 -10.75 1.24
N LEU A 110 0.30 -10.05 1.71
CA LEU A 110 0.75 -8.78 1.14
C LEU A 110 1.28 -8.94 -0.28
N GLU A 111 2.11 -9.95 -0.51
CA GLU A 111 2.68 -10.21 -1.83
C GLU A 111 1.60 -10.70 -2.83
N ASN A 112 0.63 -11.49 -2.37
CA ASN A 112 -0.54 -11.87 -3.19
C ASN A 112 -1.37 -10.64 -3.57
N SER A 113 -1.70 -9.80 -2.58
CA SER A 113 -2.45 -8.55 -2.79
C SER A 113 -1.70 -7.60 -3.73
N ARG A 114 -0.38 -7.45 -3.55
CA ARG A 114 0.49 -6.64 -4.41
C ARG A 114 0.45 -7.14 -5.85
N LYS A 115 0.59 -8.44 -6.10
CA LYS A 115 0.51 -9.01 -7.46
C LYS A 115 -0.84 -8.75 -8.13
N GLU A 116 -1.92 -8.86 -7.37
CA GLU A 116 -3.26 -8.60 -7.88
C GLU A 116 -3.47 -7.12 -8.21
N ILE A 117 -3.07 -6.22 -7.31
CA ILE A 117 -3.09 -4.77 -7.55
C ILE A 117 -2.25 -4.40 -8.78
N LEU A 118 -1.03 -4.94 -8.89
CA LEU A 118 -0.16 -4.67 -10.05
C LEU A 118 -0.82 -5.11 -11.37
N LYS A 119 -1.51 -6.26 -11.36
CA LYS A 119 -2.28 -6.73 -12.52
C LYS A 119 -3.40 -5.76 -12.88
N ILE A 120 -4.14 -5.26 -11.90
CA ILE A 120 -5.21 -4.26 -12.12
C ILE A 120 -4.63 -2.97 -12.70
N MET A 121 -3.52 -2.46 -12.14
CA MET A 121 -2.85 -1.25 -12.62
C MET A 121 -2.42 -1.38 -14.08
N ASN A 122 -1.76 -2.49 -14.43
CA ASN A 122 -1.34 -2.77 -15.80
C ASN A 122 -2.52 -2.83 -16.79
N GLN A 123 -3.65 -3.39 -16.37
CA GLN A 123 -4.86 -3.45 -17.20
C GLN A 123 -5.49 -2.07 -17.40
N GLN A 124 -5.52 -1.24 -16.36
CA GLN A 124 -6.03 0.13 -16.43
C GLN A 124 -5.15 1.01 -17.35
N GLU A 125 -3.83 0.87 -17.27
CA GLU A 125 -2.90 1.59 -18.17
C GLU A 125 -3.10 1.19 -19.64
N GLN A 126 -3.22 -0.11 -19.92
CA GLN A 126 -3.49 -0.61 -21.29
C GLN A 126 -4.85 -0.14 -21.82
N GLY A 127 -5.89 -0.14 -20.99
CA GLY A 127 -7.23 0.35 -21.36
C GLY A 127 -7.24 1.84 -21.71
N ASN A 128 -6.50 2.66 -20.95
CA ASN A 128 -6.33 4.10 -21.21
C ASN A 128 -5.55 4.37 -22.49
N LEU A 129 -4.54 3.55 -22.81
CA LEU A 129 -3.80 3.65 -24.07
C LEU A 129 -4.67 3.32 -25.29
N VAL A 130 -5.60 2.36 -25.18
CA VAL A 130 -6.51 1.98 -26.29
C VAL A 130 -7.61 3.02 -26.53
N THR A 131 -8.03 3.75 -25.49
CA THR A 131 -9.08 4.80 -25.61
C THR A 131 -8.54 6.16 -26.02
N ALA A 132 -7.22 6.38 -25.97
CA ALA A 132 -6.56 7.61 -26.39
C ALA A 132 -6.16 7.64 -27.88
N VAL A 133 -6.48 6.59 -28.65
CA VAL A 133 -6.23 6.44 -30.10
C VAL A 133 -7.55 6.51 -30.87
#